data_AF-A0A524G983-F1
#
_entry.id   AF-A0A524G983-F1
#
_cell.length_a   1.000
_cell.length_b   1.000
_cell.length_c   1.000
_cell.angle_alpha   90.00
_cell.angle_beta   90.00
_cell.angle_gamma   90.00
#
_symmetry.space_group_name_H-M   'P 1'
#
loop_
_entity.id
_entity.type
_entity.pdbx_description
1 polymer ?
#
loop_
_entity_poly.entity_id
_entity_poly.type
_entity_poly.pdbx_seq_one_letter_code
_entity_poly.pdbx_strand_id
1 'polypeptide(L)'
;MWPLEALVLVVSLSIWGFIGFSLKKQYRYATQFFDMLFFFPVLAVLALIAFIITVYLLLNQTSALLITCTFSVVCFILLYHLVKWVTDYSIFNYKRFLKNISTDQFSIISFQDYTESRIDFDRINVFIRHDVDISLKRTRKMVEVEKEMGIYSTYLFRLHAEKYTFEEAIPIIRQLSNEGFEIGLHYETLAVAKGNRSKAIELLVHDIERLRKITPIRVVAAHGQKNYRNRDIWIDMDKEELEVSSAYEMKYDLYLSDAGGKRLRDKDGKYLFDRVYEAKPGDIVQVLIHPDWWF
;
A
#
# COMPACT_ATOMS: atom_id res chain seq x y z
N MET A 1 -30.05 7.27 36.45
CA MET A 1 -29.07 6.19 36.66
C MET A 1 -28.84 5.39 35.38
N TRP A 2 -28.35 6.05 34.32
CA TRP A 2 -27.98 5.42 33.04
C TRP A 2 -26.61 5.90 32.48
N PRO A 3 -25.71 6.56 33.25
CA PRO A 3 -24.52 7.18 32.64
C PRO A 3 -23.51 6.16 32.13
N LEU A 4 -23.40 4.99 32.77
CA LEU A 4 -22.44 3.96 32.38
C LEU A 4 -22.92 3.21 31.13
N GLU A 5 -24.19 2.85 31.08
CA GLU A 5 -24.81 2.16 29.94
C GLU A 5 -24.80 3.06 28.70
N ALA A 6 -25.13 4.34 28.87
CA ALA A 6 -25.04 5.33 27.79
C ALA A 6 -23.59 5.46 27.28
N LEU A 7 -22.60 5.46 28.18
CA LEU A 7 -21.19 5.51 27.80
C LEU A 7 -20.76 4.27 27.00
N VAL A 8 -21.12 3.06 27.46
CA VAL A 8 -20.82 1.81 26.74
C VAL A 8 -21.45 1.82 25.35
N LEU A 9 -22.70 2.27 25.23
CA LEU A 9 -23.38 2.39 23.94
C LEU A 9 -22.65 3.33 22.99
N VAL A 10 -22.23 4.51 23.48
CA VAL A 10 -21.47 5.50 22.70
C VAL A 10 -20.13 4.94 22.24
N VAL A 11 -19.40 4.25 23.11
CA VAL A 11 -18.12 3.62 22.76
C VAL A 11 -18.32 2.54 21.69
N SER A 12 -19.30 1.64 21.87
CA SER A 12 -19.61 0.60 20.88
C SER A 12 -19.97 1.18 19.51
N LEU A 13 -20.84 2.20 19.48
CA LEU A 13 -21.23 2.89 18.25
C LEU A 13 -20.05 3.63 17.61
N SER A 14 -19.15 4.19 18.41
CA SER A 14 -17.95 4.87 17.91
C SER A 14 -16.99 3.90 17.23
N ILE A 15 -16.79 2.71 17.80
CA ILE A 15 -15.97 1.64 17.18
C ILE A 15 -16.57 1.22 15.84
N TRP A 16 -17.88 0.95 15.78
CA TRP A 16 -18.54 0.56 14.53
C TRP A 16 -18.59 1.69 13.49
N GLY A 17 -18.80 2.94 13.93
CA GLY A 17 -18.70 4.12 13.09
C GLY A 17 -17.31 4.27 12.48
N PHE A 18 -16.26 4.03 13.27
CA PHE A 18 -14.88 4.03 12.79
C PHE A 18 -14.58 2.91 11.81
N ILE A 19 -15.07 1.67 12.05
CA ILE A 19 -14.93 0.55 11.11
C ILE A 19 -15.65 0.87 9.78
N GLY A 20 -16.89 1.35 9.84
CA GLY A 20 -17.66 1.74 8.66
C GLY A 20 -17.00 2.89 7.87
N PHE A 21 -16.47 3.90 8.57
CA PHE A 21 -15.70 4.97 7.95
C PHE A 21 -14.42 4.46 7.29
N SER A 22 -13.68 3.58 7.97
CA SER A 22 -12.44 2.98 7.46
C SER A 22 -12.71 2.20 6.17
N LEU A 23 -13.75 1.36 6.15
CA LEU A 23 -14.23 0.67 4.95
C LEU A 23 -14.56 1.61 3.81
N LYS A 24 -15.37 2.66 4.08
CA LYS A 24 -15.77 3.67 3.08
C LYS A 24 -14.56 4.37 2.45
N LYS A 25 -13.49 4.52 3.21
CA LYS A 25 -12.26 5.17 2.78
C LYS A 25 -11.18 4.19 2.31
N GLN A 26 -11.50 2.92 2.09
CA GLN A 26 -10.55 1.88 1.65
C GLN A 26 -9.34 1.77 2.59
N TYR A 27 -9.57 1.98 3.88
CA TYR A 27 -8.55 1.95 4.95
C TYR A 27 -7.41 2.96 4.80
N ARG A 28 -7.51 3.92 3.87
CA ARG A 28 -6.49 4.96 3.60
C ARG A 28 -6.18 5.91 4.75
N TYR A 29 -7.08 6.08 5.72
CA TYR A 29 -6.97 7.10 6.77
C TYR A 29 -6.36 6.56 8.06
N ALA A 30 -6.05 5.28 8.09
CA ALA A 30 -5.56 4.63 9.28
C ALA A 30 -4.03 4.60 9.30
N THR A 31 -3.26 5.60 8.82
CA THR A 31 -1.79 5.54 9.00
C THR A 31 -1.44 5.34 10.48
N GLN A 32 -2.20 5.94 11.41
CA GLN A 32 -2.06 5.74 12.86
C GLN A 32 -2.69 4.46 13.43
N PHE A 33 -3.73 3.90 12.80
CA PHE A 33 -4.45 2.71 13.27
C PHE A 33 -4.22 1.49 12.39
N PHE A 34 -3.30 1.55 11.44
CA PHE A 34 -3.09 0.50 10.45
C PHE A 34 -2.62 -0.78 11.12
N ASP A 35 -1.74 -0.62 12.12
CA ASP A 35 -1.27 -1.72 12.94
C ASP A 35 -2.36 -2.25 13.87
N MET A 36 -3.42 -1.47 14.10
CA MET A 36 -4.60 -1.91 14.84
C MET A 36 -5.59 -2.70 14.00
N LEU A 37 -5.47 -2.72 12.66
CA LEU A 37 -6.38 -3.45 11.78
C LEU A 37 -6.49 -4.93 12.14
N PHE A 38 -5.41 -5.53 12.64
CA PHE A 38 -5.41 -6.91 13.12
C PHE A 38 -6.32 -7.13 14.35
N PHE A 39 -6.48 -6.11 15.20
CA PHE A 39 -7.35 -6.17 16.38
C PHE A 39 -8.80 -5.78 16.09
N PHE A 40 -9.09 -5.20 14.93
CA PHE A 40 -10.44 -4.73 14.59
C PHE A 40 -11.49 -5.84 14.66
N PRO A 41 -11.25 -7.08 14.19
CA PRO A 41 -12.25 -8.15 14.34
C PRO A 41 -12.60 -8.42 15.81
N VAL A 42 -11.61 -8.44 16.69
CA VAL A 42 -11.82 -8.66 18.13
C VAL A 42 -12.56 -7.47 18.75
N LEU A 43 -12.12 -6.25 18.46
CA LEU A 43 -12.78 -5.02 18.94
C LEU A 43 -14.22 -4.90 18.44
N ALA A 44 -14.49 -5.30 17.19
CA ALA A 44 -15.82 -5.30 16.60
C ALA A 44 -16.76 -6.27 17.31
N VAL A 45 -16.29 -7.49 17.59
CA VAL A 45 -17.07 -8.50 18.34
C VAL A 45 -17.35 -8.02 19.77
N LEU A 46 -16.34 -7.50 20.47
CA LEU A 46 -16.53 -6.96 21.83
C LEU A 46 -17.50 -5.77 21.83
N ALA A 47 -17.37 -4.85 20.87
CA ALA A 47 -18.27 -3.72 20.72
C ALA A 47 -19.72 -4.16 20.44
N LEU A 48 -19.91 -5.21 19.63
CA LEU A 48 -21.24 -5.76 19.35
C LEU A 48 -21.85 -6.41 20.59
N ILE A 49 -21.10 -7.22 21.34
CA ILE A 49 -21.57 -7.84 22.58
C ILE A 49 -21.98 -6.75 23.58
N ALA A 50 -21.12 -5.75 23.79
CA ALA A 50 -21.39 -4.63 24.68
C ALA A 50 -22.63 -3.83 24.24
N PHE A 51 -22.81 -3.60 22.93
CA PHE A 51 -24.00 -2.96 22.38
C PHE A 51 -25.27 -3.75 22.70
N ILE A 52 -25.25 -5.07 22.47
CA ILE A 52 -26.40 -5.95 22.70
C ILE A 52 -26.79 -5.92 24.18
N ILE A 53 -25.85 -6.18 25.08
CA ILE A 53 -26.10 -6.19 26.53
C ILE A 53 -26.70 -4.85 26.96
N THR A 54 -26.11 -3.74 26.52
CA THR A 54 -26.57 -2.42 26.90
C THR A 54 -27.99 -2.16 26.40
N VAL A 55 -28.29 -2.43 25.13
CA VAL A 55 -29.65 -2.21 24.59
C VAL A 55 -30.71 -3.01 25.35
N TYR A 56 -30.40 -4.24 25.79
CA TYR A 56 -31.31 -5.05 26.63
C TYR A 56 -31.47 -4.51 28.07
N LEU A 57 -30.48 -3.81 28.61
CA LEU A 57 -30.61 -3.11 29.89
C LEU A 57 -31.47 -1.84 29.76
N LEU A 58 -31.49 -1.22 28.57
CA LEU A 58 -32.09 0.09 28.36
C LEU A 58 -33.51 0.07 27.79
N LEU A 59 -33.94 -1.02 27.14
CA LEU A 59 -35.21 -1.07 26.43
C LEU A 59 -36.03 -2.30 26.82
N ASN A 60 -37.33 -2.27 26.52
CA ASN A 60 -38.17 -3.47 26.63
C ASN A 60 -37.70 -4.57 25.67
N GLN A 61 -38.03 -5.83 26.00
CA GLN A 61 -37.53 -7.01 25.29
C GLN A 61 -37.79 -6.96 23.77
N THR A 62 -38.98 -6.55 23.34
CA THR A 62 -39.35 -6.51 21.92
C THR A 62 -38.53 -5.46 21.16
N SER A 63 -38.37 -4.27 21.74
CA SER A 63 -37.58 -3.18 21.13
C SER A 63 -36.10 -3.52 21.10
N ALA A 64 -35.59 -4.08 22.20
CA ALA A 64 -34.19 -4.51 22.29
C ALA A 64 -33.86 -5.60 21.26
N LEU A 65 -34.73 -6.61 21.12
CA LEU A 65 -34.57 -7.67 20.13
C LEU A 65 -34.52 -7.10 18.71
N LEU A 66 -35.46 -6.23 18.34
CA LEU A 66 -35.51 -5.65 16.99
C LEU A 66 -34.23 -4.86 16.68
N ILE A 67 -33.83 -3.94 17.57
CA ILE A 67 -32.65 -3.08 17.38
C ILE A 67 -31.38 -3.91 17.30
N THR A 68 -31.20 -4.87 18.21
CA THR A 68 -29.98 -5.70 18.25
C THR A 68 -29.89 -6.63 17.06
N CYS A 69 -31.00 -7.22 16.58
CA CYS A 69 -31.02 -8.00 15.35
C CYS A 69 -30.60 -7.17 14.13
N THR A 70 -31.22 -6.00 13.93
CA THR A 70 -30.88 -5.12 12.79
C THR A 70 -29.42 -4.64 12.85
N PHE A 71 -28.97 -4.20 14.02
CA PHE A 71 -27.58 -3.75 14.20
C PHE A 71 -26.58 -4.88 13.97
N SER A 72 -26.87 -6.08 14.46
CA SER A 72 -26.03 -7.26 14.24
C SER A 72 -25.86 -7.57 12.76
N VAL A 73 -26.93 -7.52 11.96
CA VAL A 73 -26.85 -7.74 10.51
C VAL A 73 -25.90 -6.74 9.85
N VAL A 74 -26.02 -5.46 10.17
CA VAL A 74 -25.11 -4.41 9.64
C VAL A 74 -23.67 -4.69 10.08
N CYS A 75 -23.46 -5.03 11.34
CA CYS A 75 -22.15 -5.35 11.90
C CYS A 75 -21.50 -6.55 11.19
N PHE A 76 -22.25 -7.61 10.94
CA PHE A 76 -21.76 -8.79 10.22
C PHE A 76 -21.36 -8.45 8.77
N ILE A 77 -22.12 -7.62 8.08
CA ILE A 77 -21.77 -7.17 6.71
C ILE A 77 -20.46 -6.38 6.72
N LEU A 78 -20.30 -5.44 7.65
CA LEU A 78 -19.07 -4.66 7.79
C LEU A 78 -17.87 -5.56 8.14
N LEU A 79 -18.04 -6.48 9.10
CA LEU A 79 -16.99 -7.43 9.48
C LEU A 79 -16.60 -8.36 8.32
N TYR A 80 -17.58 -8.87 7.56
CA TYR A 80 -17.33 -9.67 6.37
C TYR A 80 -16.44 -8.92 5.36
N HIS A 81 -16.75 -7.65 5.09
CA HIS A 81 -15.95 -6.83 4.17
C HIS A 81 -14.54 -6.55 4.69
N LEU A 82 -14.38 -6.32 5.99
CA LEU A 82 -13.07 -6.15 6.63
C LEU A 82 -12.24 -7.43 6.51
N VAL A 83 -12.79 -8.57 6.92
CA VAL A 83 -12.10 -9.86 6.86
C VAL A 83 -11.71 -10.18 5.42
N LYS A 84 -12.64 -10.03 4.47
CA LYS A 84 -12.35 -10.26 3.04
C LYS A 84 -11.21 -9.38 2.55
N TRP A 85 -11.20 -8.10 2.91
CA TRP A 85 -10.14 -7.17 2.53
C TRP A 85 -8.77 -7.58 3.10
N VAL A 86 -8.70 -7.90 4.40
CA VAL A 86 -7.45 -8.36 5.04
C VAL A 86 -6.96 -9.68 4.43
N THR A 87 -7.88 -10.62 4.13
CA THR A 87 -7.53 -11.88 3.48
C THR A 87 -6.94 -11.65 2.08
N ASP A 88 -7.53 -10.75 1.29
CA ASP A 88 -7.05 -10.46 -0.06
C ASP A 88 -5.63 -9.84 -0.04
N TYR A 89 -5.35 -8.98 0.93
CA TYR A 89 -4.02 -8.37 1.18
C TYR A 89 -3.13 -9.19 2.13
N SER A 90 -3.18 -10.52 2.06
CA SER A 90 -2.26 -11.36 2.84
C SER A 90 -0.93 -11.55 2.12
N ILE A 91 0.17 -11.65 2.88
CA ILE A 91 1.48 -12.06 2.34
C ILE A 91 1.40 -13.42 1.63
N PHE A 92 0.47 -14.29 2.03
CA PHE A 92 0.18 -15.53 1.32
C PHE A 92 -0.27 -15.31 -0.14
N ASN A 93 -1.20 -14.38 -0.39
CA ASN A 93 -1.62 -14.07 -1.75
C ASN A 93 -0.52 -13.40 -2.56
N TYR A 94 0.31 -12.58 -1.92
CA TYR A 94 1.49 -12.01 -2.56
C TYR A 94 2.47 -13.09 -2.99
N LYS A 95 2.80 -14.03 -2.11
CA LYS A 95 3.62 -15.21 -2.43
C LYS A 95 3.03 -16.05 -3.55
N ARG A 96 1.69 -16.20 -3.60
CA ARG A 96 1.00 -16.87 -4.73
C ARG A 96 1.21 -16.12 -6.03
N PHE A 97 1.08 -14.80 -6.04
CA PHE A 97 1.34 -13.99 -7.22
C PHE A 97 2.79 -14.14 -7.70
N LEU A 98 3.76 -14.02 -6.79
CA LEU A 98 5.18 -14.24 -7.13
C LEU A 98 5.40 -15.62 -7.74
N LYS A 99 4.80 -16.68 -7.18
CA LYS A 99 4.91 -18.04 -7.72
C LYS A 99 4.35 -18.15 -9.13
N ASN A 100 3.26 -17.47 -9.42
CA ASN A 100 2.64 -17.46 -10.73
C ASN A 100 3.57 -16.85 -11.80
N ILE A 101 4.35 -15.84 -11.42
CA ILE A 101 5.30 -15.16 -12.32
C ILE A 101 6.73 -15.72 -12.26
N SER A 102 7.00 -16.75 -11.46
CA SER A 102 8.31 -17.43 -11.42
C SER A 102 8.49 -18.49 -12.52
N THR A 103 7.58 -18.57 -13.50
CA THR A 103 7.65 -19.57 -14.58
C THR A 103 8.47 -19.06 -15.77
N ASP A 104 8.83 -19.97 -16.67
CA ASP A 104 9.57 -19.63 -17.90
C ASP A 104 8.80 -18.68 -18.83
N GLN A 105 7.50 -18.44 -18.60
CA GLN A 105 6.70 -17.49 -19.36
C GLN A 105 7.03 -16.01 -19.03
N PHE A 106 7.59 -15.72 -17.85
CA PHE A 106 7.76 -14.35 -17.37
C PHE A 106 9.22 -13.99 -17.14
N SER A 107 9.67 -12.85 -17.65
CA SER A 107 10.96 -12.26 -17.30
C SER A 107 10.74 -11.17 -16.24
N ILE A 108 11.31 -11.33 -15.05
CA ILE A 108 11.28 -10.25 -14.06
C ILE A 108 12.40 -9.27 -14.39
N ILE A 109 12.03 -8.00 -14.59
CA ILE A 109 12.96 -6.94 -14.98
C ILE A 109 13.00 -5.82 -13.94
N SER A 110 14.17 -5.22 -13.76
CA SER A 110 14.35 -3.98 -12.99
C SER A 110 14.01 -2.75 -13.84
N PHE A 111 13.97 -1.56 -13.22
CA PHE A 111 13.84 -0.33 -13.97
C PHE A 111 15.09 -0.07 -14.83
N GLN A 112 16.27 -0.42 -14.30
CA GLN A 112 17.51 -0.38 -15.06
C GLN A 112 17.44 -1.22 -16.34
N ASP A 113 16.95 -2.46 -16.26
CA ASP A 113 16.80 -3.34 -17.43
C ASP A 113 15.89 -2.72 -18.48
N TYR A 114 14.79 -2.08 -18.05
CA TYR A 114 13.92 -1.33 -18.93
C TYR A 114 14.66 -0.18 -19.63
N THR A 115 15.38 0.67 -18.88
CA THR A 115 16.10 1.82 -19.46
C THR A 115 17.22 1.43 -20.41
N GLU A 116 17.84 0.27 -20.17
CA GLU A 116 18.92 -0.27 -21.00
C GLU A 116 18.38 -1.17 -22.13
N SER A 117 17.07 -1.21 -22.34
CA SER A 117 16.40 -2.02 -23.37
C SER A 117 16.70 -3.53 -23.28
N ARG A 118 16.91 -4.03 -22.05
CA ARG A 118 17.15 -5.44 -21.73
C ARG A 118 15.83 -6.18 -21.44
N ILE A 119 14.86 -6.01 -22.34
CA ILE A 119 13.58 -6.74 -22.30
C ILE A 119 13.68 -8.06 -23.08
N ASP A 120 12.92 -9.05 -22.64
CA ASP A 120 12.82 -10.35 -23.31
C ASP A 120 11.60 -10.37 -24.23
N PHE A 121 11.83 -10.54 -25.54
CA PHE A 121 10.74 -10.55 -26.53
C PHE A 121 9.99 -11.88 -26.60
N ASP A 122 10.54 -12.96 -26.04
CA ASP A 122 9.93 -14.29 -26.02
C ASP A 122 9.13 -14.54 -24.73
N ARG A 123 9.24 -13.64 -23.75
CA ARG A 123 8.58 -13.73 -22.43
C ARG A 123 7.76 -12.47 -22.12
N ILE A 124 6.87 -12.58 -21.14
CA ILE A 124 6.15 -11.43 -20.59
C ILE A 124 7.07 -10.72 -19.59
N ASN A 125 7.39 -9.46 -19.81
CA ASN A 125 8.29 -8.71 -18.93
C ASN A 125 7.51 -8.12 -17.76
N VAL A 126 7.88 -8.44 -16.53
CA VAL A 126 7.19 -7.98 -15.32
C VAL A 126 8.11 -7.10 -14.51
N PHE A 127 7.74 -5.82 -14.39
CA PHE A 127 8.39 -4.85 -13.53
C PHE A 127 7.57 -4.67 -12.25
N ILE A 128 8.13 -5.10 -11.12
CA ILE A 128 7.49 -4.98 -9.81
C ILE A 128 8.13 -3.81 -9.08
N ARG A 129 7.32 -2.85 -8.64
CA ARG A 129 7.75 -1.77 -7.76
C ARG A 129 6.92 -1.72 -6.49
N HIS A 130 7.59 -1.30 -5.42
CA HIS A 130 7.02 -1.11 -4.10
C HIS A 130 7.14 0.34 -3.65
N ASP A 131 6.01 1.03 -3.50
CA ASP A 131 5.98 2.35 -2.86
C ASP A 131 5.93 2.15 -1.33
N VAL A 132 7.03 2.46 -0.63
CA VAL A 132 7.17 2.23 0.81
C VAL A 132 6.66 3.46 1.57
N ASP A 133 5.34 3.53 1.82
CA ASP A 133 4.75 4.76 2.34
C ASP A 133 4.75 4.86 3.86
N ILE A 134 4.53 3.75 4.57
CA ILE A 134 4.20 3.77 6.01
C ILE A 134 5.04 2.79 6.83
N SER A 135 5.22 1.54 6.39
CA SER A 135 5.68 0.46 7.27
C SER A 135 6.92 -0.28 6.79
N LEU A 136 8.08 0.10 7.35
CA LEU A 136 9.32 -0.66 7.16
C LEU A 136 9.22 -2.12 7.65
N LYS A 137 8.34 -2.41 8.60
CA LYS A 137 8.11 -3.78 9.09
C LYS A 137 7.45 -4.65 8.01
N ARG A 138 6.43 -4.13 7.32
CA ARG A 138 5.79 -4.86 6.22
C ARG A 138 6.70 -4.96 5.01
N THR A 139 7.47 -3.91 4.72
CA THR A 139 8.52 -3.97 3.70
C THR A 139 9.47 -5.14 3.93
N ARG A 140 9.98 -5.34 5.16
CA ARG A 140 10.86 -6.48 5.48
C ARG A 140 10.20 -7.83 5.20
N LYS A 141 8.95 -8.03 5.61
CA LYS A 141 8.23 -9.27 5.33
C LYS A 141 8.10 -9.53 3.83
N MET A 142 7.83 -8.48 3.05
CA MET A 142 7.67 -8.58 1.61
C MET A 142 8.99 -8.97 0.92
N VAL A 143 10.08 -8.32 1.33
CA VAL A 143 11.45 -8.63 0.90
C VAL A 143 11.83 -10.08 1.22
N GLU A 144 11.52 -10.54 2.44
CA GLU A 144 11.80 -11.92 2.84
C GLU A 144 11.15 -12.92 1.88
N VAL A 145 9.89 -12.69 1.50
CA VAL A 145 9.18 -13.54 0.55
C VAL A 145 9.77 -13.45 -0.86
N GLU A 146 10.12 -12.25 -1.33
CA GLU A 146 10.78 -12.09 -2.64
C GLU A 146 12.12 -12.81 -2.69
N LYS A 147 12.93 -12.67 -1.63
CA LYS A 147 14.25 -13.30 -1.52
C LYS A 147 14.16 -14.82 -1.44
N GLU A 148 13.20 -15.37 -0.71
CA GLU A 148 12.90 -16.81 -0.70
C GLU A 148 12.64 -17.37 -2.10
N MET A 149 12.16 -16.52 -3.02
CA MET A 149 11.79 -16.89 -4.39
C MET A 149 12.83 -16.47 -5.44
N GLY A 150 13.92 -15.82 -5.03
CA GLY A 150 14.94 -15.31 -5.94
C GLY A 150 14.44 -14.20 -6.87
N ILE A 151 13.41 -13.46 -6.46
CA ILE A 151 12.83 -12.34 -7.21
C ILE A 151 13.37 -11.04 -6.62
N TYR A 152 13.80 -10.12 -7.48
CA TYR A 152 14.32 -8.81 -7.07
C TYR A 152 13.48 -7.72 -7.75
N SER A 153 12.84 -6.91 -6.91
CA SER A 153 11.98 -5.81 -7.32
C SER A 153 12.61 -4.45 -6.99
N THR A 154 11.90 -3.38 -7.32
CA THR A 154 12.32 -2.00 -7.03
C THR A 154 11.57 -1.45 -5.82
N TYR A 155 12.30 -1.00 -4.79
CA TYR A 155 11.72 -0.37 -3.60
C TYR A 155 11.92 1.15 -3.62
N LEU A 156 10.82 1.90 -3.64
CA LEU A 156 10.79 3.36 -3.66
C LEU A 156 10.50 3.89 -2.25
N PHE A 157 11.51 4.45 -1.59
CA PHE A 157 11.40 4.92 -0.21
C PHE A 157 11.02 6.40 -0.14
N ARG A 158 10.16 6.75 0.82
CA ARG A 158 9.88 8.15 1.19
C ARG A 158 10.89 8.61 2.23
N LEU A 159 11.51 9.76 2.01
CA LEU A 159 12.39 10.39 2.99
C LEU A 159 11.63 11.22 4.02
N HIS A 160 10.39 11.61 3.72
CA HIS A 160 9.51 12.43 4.56
C HIS A 160 8.25 11.65 4.97
N ALA A 161 8.38 10.34 5.20
CA ALA A 161 7.27 9.47 5.60
C ALA A 161 6.67 9.86 6.95
N GLU A 162 5.39 9.55 7.16
CA GLU A 162 4.68 9.89 8.40
C GLU A 162 5.03 8.97 9.58
N LYS A 163 5.50 7.75 9.30
CA LYS A 163 5.61 6.64 10.27
C LYS A 163 6.98 6.04 10.41
N TYR A 164 7.94 6.52 9.61
CA TYR A 164 9.34 6.22 9.78
C TYR A 164 10.16 7.43 9.34
N THR A 165 11.33 7.58 9.94
CA THR A 165 12.35 8.54 9.55
C THR A 165 13.28 7.94 8.52
N PHE A 166 13.93 8.78 7.71
CA PHE A 166 14.95 8.31 6.78
C PHE A 166 16.03 7.49 7.50
N GLU A 167 16.47 7.93 8.69
CA GLU A 167 17.47 7.27 9.51
C GLU A 167 17.06 5.84 9.90
N GLU A 168 15.78 5.61 10.23
CA GLU A 168 15.23 4.27 10.50
C GLU A 168 15.17 3.38 9.24
N ALA A 169 15.08 3.99 8.05
CA ALA A 169 15.05 3.27 6.77
C ALA A 169 16.45 2.90 6.25
N ILE A 170 17.52 3.59 6.67
CA ILE A 170 18.90 3.33 6.21
C ILE A 170 19.29 1.84 6.30
N PRO A 171 19.05 1.10 7.40
CA PRO A 171 19.47 -0.29 7.51
C PRO A 171 18.83 -1.19 6.46
N ILE A 172 17.53 -1.03 6.19
CA ILE A 172 16.83 -1.84 5.19
C ILE A 172 17.23 -1.41 3.77
N ILE A 173 17.37 -0.12 3.49
CA ILE A 173 17.85 0.36 2.18
C ILE A 173 19.20 -0.25 1.83
N ARG A 174 20.15 -0.24 2.79
CA ARG A 174 21.48 -0.82 2.59
C ARG A 174 21.42 -2.33 2.41
N GLN A 175 20.61 -3.02 3.20
CA GLN A 175 20.41 -4.47 3.06
C GLN A 175 19.91 -4.81 1.64
N LEU A 176 18.82 -4.17 1.21
CA LEU A 176 18.19 -4.41 -0.08
C LEU A 176 19.15 -4.16 -1.24
N SER A 177 19.86 -3.03 -1.21
CA SER A 177 20.86 -2.71 -2.23
C SER A 177 21.97 -3.76 -2.30
N ASN A 178 22.43 -4.29 -1.16
CA ASN A 178 23.47 -5.32 -1.13
C ASN A 178 22.97 -6.70 -1.58
N GLU A 179 21.66 -6.96 -1.41
CA GLU A 179 21.02 -8.21 -1.81
C GLU A 179 20.61 -8.22 -3.30
N GLY A 180 20.74 -7.09 -4.01
CA GLY A 180 20.46 -6.99 -5.45
C GLY A 180 19.10 -6.38 -5.80
N PHE A 181 18.34 -5.90 -4.81
CA PHE A 181 17.13 -5.12 -5.07
C PHE A 181 17.49 -3.72 -5.55
N GLU A 182 16.66 -3.18 -6.44
CA GLU A 182 16.82 -1.81 -6.93
C GLU A 182 16.17 -0.83 -5.93
N ILE A 183 16.88 0.26 -5.62
CA ILE A 183 16.37 1.30 -4.72
C ILE A 183 16.04 2.56 -5.52
N GLY A 184 14.91 3.17 -5.20
CA GLY A 184 14.57 4.49 -5.71
C GLY A 184 13.94 5.39 -4.67
N LEU A 185 13.58 6.59 -5.10
CA LEU A 185 13.00 7.63 -4.26
C LEU A 185 11.51 7.83 -4.56
N HIS A 186 10.66 7.66 -3.56
CA HIS A 186 9.25 8.06 -3.59
C HIS A 186 9.10 9.48 -3.03
N TYR A 187 9.25 10.50 -3.87
CA TYR A 187 9.39 11.89 -3.42
C TYR A 187 8.05 12.61 -3.24
N GLU A 188 8.04 13.58 -2.32
CA GLU A 188 6.89 14.46 -2.06
C GLU A 188 7.27 15.92 -1.79
N THR A 189 8.38 16.36 -2.38
CA THR A 189 9.03 17.62 -2.03
C THR A 189 8.19 18.85 -2.33
N LEU A 190 7.31 18.83 -3.33
CA LEU A 190 6.38 19.94 -3.59
C LEU A 190 5.35 20.08 -2.47
N ALA A 191 4.85 18.95 -1.96
CA ALA A 191 3.95 18.97 -0.82
C ALA A 191 4.66 19.44 0.46
N VAL A 192 5.89 18.97 0.71
CA VAL A 192 6.74 19.40 1.83
C VAL A 192 7.04 20.90 1.75
N ALA A 193 7.33 21.40 0.55
CA ALA A 193 7.58 22.81 0.28
C ALA A 193 6.29 23.67 0.21
N LYS A 194 5.11 23.08 0.45
CA LYS A 194 3.81 23.75 0.39
C LYS A 194 3.58 24.50 -0.93
N GLY A 195 3.94 23.86 -2.05
CA GLY A 195 3.77 24.40 -3.40
C GLY A 195 4.87 25.35 -3.88
N ASN A 196 5.88 25.67 -3.07
CA ASN A 196 7.03 26.41 -3.53
C ASN A 196 7.94 25.50 -4.39
N ARG A 197 7.92 25.72 -5.71
CA ARG A 197 8.65 24.92 -6.70
C ARG A 197 10.16 24.97 -6.53
N SER A 198 10.75 26.16 -6.42
CA SER A 198 12.20 26.31 -6.27
C SER A 198 12.71 25.56 -5.03
N LYS A 199 12.02 25.72 -3.89
CA LYS A 199 12.35 24.98 -2.67
C LYS A 199 12.13 23.48 -2.83
N ALA A 200 11.08 23.06 -3.54
CA ALA A 200 10.82 21.65 -3.79
C ALA A 200 11.93 21.00 -4.63
N ILE A 201 12.48 21.74 -5.60
CA ILE A 201 13.60 21.30 -6.44
C ILE A 201 14.85 21.13 -5.59
N GLU A 202 15.23 22.16 -4.82
CA GLU A 202 16.36 22.07 -3.88
C GLU A 202 16.24 20.87 -2.94
N LEU A 203 15.04 20.64 -2.38
CA LEU A 203 14.77 19.49 -1.52
C LEU A 203 14.90 18.16 -2.26
N LEU A 204 14.43 18.08 -3.51
CA LEU A 204 14.50 16.84 -4.30
C LEU A 204 15.95 16.48 -4.62
N VAL A 205 16.76 17.46 -5.04
CA VAL A 205 18.19 17.26 -5.28
C VAL A 205 18.88 16.76 -4.02
N HIS A 206 18.64 17.44 -2.90
CA HIS A 206 19.18 17.05 -1.61
C HIS A 206 18.75 15.64 -1.17
N ASP A 207 17.48 15.27 -1.36
CA ASP A 207 16.95 13.94 -1.02
C ASP A 207 17.61 12.83 -1.87
N ILE A 208 17.80 13.07 -3.16
CA ILE A 208 18.53 12.17 -4.07
C ILE A 208 19.99 12.03 -3.62
N GLU A 209 20.68 13.12 -3.33
CA GLU A 209 22.07 13.10 -2.85
C GLU A 209 22.21 12.35 -1.52
N ARG A 210 21.25 12.49 -0.60
CA ARG A 210 21.24 11.76 0.67
C ARG A 210 21.11 10.25 0.45
N LEU A 211 20.23 9.81 -0.44
CA LEU A 211 20.12 8.40 -0.78
C LEU A 211 21.34 7.86 -1.53
N ARG A 212 21.93 8.65 -2.43
CA ARG A 212 23.15 8.29 -3.19
C ARG A 212 24.37 8.04 -2.32
N LYS A 213 24.42 8.60 -1.11
CA LYS A 213 25.44 8.25 -0.10
C LYS A 213 25.33 6.81 0.41
N ILE A 214 24.21 6.13 0.15
CA ILE A 214 23.92 4.77 0.62
C ILE A 214 23.90 3.77 -0.55
N THR A 215 23.25 4.14 -1.67
CA THR A 215 23.01 3.25 -2.81
C THR A 215 22.78 4.07 -4.09
N PRO A 216 23.11 3.55 -5.29
CA PRO A 216 22.78 4.22 -6.54
C PRO A 216 21.27 4.46 -6.68
N ILE A 217 20.89 5.68 -7.06
CA ILE A 217 19.49 6.05 -7.32
C ILE A 217 19.34 6.43 -8.78
N ARG A 218 18.48 5.69 -9.49
CA ARG A 218 18.19 5.86 -10.92
C ARG A 218 16.70 6.07 -11.21
N VAL A 219 15.83 5.68 -10.29
CA VAL A 219 14.38 5.73 -10.47
C VAL A 219 13.72 6.51 -9.34
N VAL A 220 12.78 7.37 -9.74
CA VAL A 220 11.99 8.20 -8.82
C VAL A 220 10.50 8.13 -9.16
N ALA A 221 9.65 8.19 -8.14
CA ALA A 221 8.20 8.24 -8.29
C ALA A 221 7.62 9.33 -7.40
N ALA A 222 6.75 10.18 -7.94
CA ALA A 222 5.98 11.12 -7.14
C ALA A 222 4.99 10.37 -6.25
N HIS A 223 5.04 10.63 -4.95
CA HIS A 223 3.98 10.30 -4.02
C HIS A 223 2.75 11.17 -4.27
N GLY A 224 1.57 10.54 -4.23
CA GLY A 224 0.30 11.22 -4.45
C GLY A 224 -0.14 12.03 -3.23
N GLN A 225 -0.38 13.32 -3.41
CA GLN A 225 -0.86 14.20 -2.35
C GLN A 225 -2.11 14.96 -2.79
N LYS A 226 -3.01 15.26 -1.83
CA LYS A 226 -4.31 15.87 -2.13
C LYS A 226 -4.19 17.29 -2.70
N ASN A 227 -3.30 18.09 -2.11
CA ASN A 227 -3.21 19.53 -2.38
C ASN A 227 -2.14 19.88 -3.42
N TYR A 228 -1.17 19.00 -3.65
CA TYR A 228 -0.02 19.27 -4.52
C TYR A 228 0.28 18.05 -5.38
N ARG A 229 0.51 18.26 -6.67
CA ARG A 229 0.93 17.21 -7.60
C ARG A 229 2.45 17.23 -7.67
N ASN A 230 3.11 16.37 -6.88
CA ASN A 230 4.58 16.39 -6.78
C ASN A 230 5.30 16.26 -8.13
N ARG A 231 4.71 15.54 -9.10
CA ARG A 231 5.23 15.42 -10.47
C ARG A 231 5.31 16.73 -11.25
N ASP A 232 4.62 17.79 -10.82
CA ASP A 232 4.64 19.08 -11.52
C ASP A 232 6.00 19.78 -11.37
N ILE A 233 6.88 19.28 -10.50
CA ILE A 233 8.26 19.76 -10.34
C ILE A 233 9.10 19.61 -11.61
N TRP A 234 8.79 18.63 -12.46
CA TRP A 234 9.52 18.36 -13.70
C TRP A 234 9.20 19.36 -14.81
N ILE A 235 8.27 20.29 -14.60
CA ILE A 235 8.04 21.41 -15.54
C ILE A 235 9.23 22.39 -15.48
N ASP A 236 9.88 22.47 -14.33
CA ASP A 236 10.85 23.51 -14.00
C ASP A 236 12.29 22.97 -13.92
N MET A 237 12.51 21.68 -14.20
CA MET A 237 13.82 21.03 -14.11
C MET A 237 13.88 19.77 -14.98
N ASP A 238 15.04 19.53 -15.59
CA ASP A 238 15.31 18.30 -16.32
C ASP A 238 15.73 17.16 -15.38
N LYS A 239 15.22 15.96 -15.63
CA LYS A 239 15.58 14.76 -14.89
C LYS A 239 16.96 14.25 -15.28
N GLU A 240 17.38 14.52 -16.51
CA GLU A 240 18.70 14.13 -17.01
C GLU A 240 19.82 14.77 -16.19
N GLU A 241 19.65 16.03 -15.75
CA GLU A 241 20.57 16.72 -14.84
C GLU A 241 20.76 15.99 -13.51
N LEU A 242 19.75 15.23 -13.09
CA LEU A 242 19.78 14.46 -11.86
C LEU A 242 20.15 12.99 -12.09
N GLU A 243 20.36 12.54 -13.32
CA GLU A 243 20.61 11.14 -13.66
C GLU A 243 19.54 10.19 -13.08
N VAL A 244 18.28 10.62 -13.11
CA VAL A 244 17.14 9.80 -12.68
C VAL A 244 16.07 9.76 -13.75
N SER A 245 15.22 8.75 -13.68
CA SER A 245 14.06 8.60 -14.54
C SER A 245 12.80 8.44 -13.71
N SER A 246 11.66 8.88 -14.25
CA SER A 246 10.40 8.70 -13.54
C SER A 246 9.78 7.34 -13.82
N ALA A 247 9.38 6.63 -12.75
CA ALA A 247 8.63 5.38 -12.88
C ALA A 247 7.26 5.56 -13.60
N TYR A 248 6.78 6.80 -13.72
CA TYR A 248 5.57 7.19 -14.46
C TYR A 248 5.79 7.36 -15.97
N GLU A 249 7.04 7.39 -16.44
CA GLU A 249 7.40 7.51 -17.85
C GLU A 249 7.71 6.16 -18.50
N MET A 250 7.84 5.11 -17.69
CA MET A 250 7.91 3.75 -18.19
C MET A 250 6.66 3.42 -18.99
N LYS A 251 6.86 3.09 -20.27
CA LYS A 251 5.82 2.56 -21.13
C LYS A 251 5.50 1.13 -20.71
N TYR A 252 4.22 0.80 -20.66
CA TYR A 252 3.70 -0.51 -20.30
C TYR A 252 2.50 -0.84 -21.17
N ASP A 253 2.25 -2.14 -21.35
CA ASP A 253 1.08 -2.68 -22.03
C ASP A 253 -0.03 -3.02 -21.02
N LEU A 254 0.36 -3.35 -19.79
CA LEU A 254 -0.55 -3.62 -18.68
C LEU A 254 -0.05 -2.99 -17.38
N TYR A 255 -0.96 -2.30 -16.68
CA TYR A 255 -0.69 -1.71 -15.36
C TYR A 255 -1.60 -2.31 -14.30
N LEU A 256 -0.98 -2.94 -13.30
CA LEU A 256 -1.66 -3.56 -12.17
C LEU A 256 -1.23 -2.84 -10.89
N SER A 257 -2.19 -2.35 -10.11
CA SER A 257 -1.84 -1.63 -8.89
C SER A 257 -2.86 -1.76 -7.77
N ASP A 258 -2.34 -1.95 -6.56
CA ASP A 258 -3.11 -1.89 -5.32
C ASP A 258 -3.32 -0.45 -4.80
N ALA A 259 -2.89 0.56 -5.58
CA ALA A 259 -2.93 1.97 -5.19
C ALA A 259 -4.28 2.36 -4.60
N GLY A 260 -4.22 2.72 -3.32
CA GLY A 260 -5.36 3.12 -2.52
C GLY A 260 -6.09 2.03 -1.77
N GLY A 261 -5.53 0.84 -1.61
CA GLY A 261 -6.14 -0.22 -0.83
C GLY A 261 -7.45 -0.71 -1.45
N LYS A 262 -7.58 -0.62 -2.79
CA LYS A 262 -8.79 -1.03 -3.52
C LYS A 262 -9.03 -2.54 -3.37
N ARG A 263 -10.22 -3.00 -3.74
CA ARG A 263 -10.48 -4.44 -3.82
C ARG A 263 -9.54 -5.06 -4.86
N LEU A 264 -8.84 -6.12 -4.46
CA LEU A 264 -7.96 -6.89 -5.34
C LEU A 264 -8.71 -7.94 -6.14
N ARG A 265 -10.04 -7.96 -6.10
CA ARG A 265 -10.87 -8.86 -6.89
C ARG A 265 -11.90 -8.06 -7.67
N ASP A 266 -12.10 -8.45 -8.91
CA ASP A 266 -13.17 -7.92 -9.75
C ASP A 266 -14.54 -8.50 -9.36
N LYS A 267 -15.56 -8.17 -10.17
CA LYS A 267 -16.94 -8.64 -9.96
C LYS A 267 -17.10 -10.15 -10.13
N ASP A 268 -16.20 -10.79 -10.89
CA ASP A 268 -16.23 -12.22 -11.21
C ASP A 268 -15.33 -13.01 -10.23
N GLY A 269 -14.65 -12.31 -9.30
CA GLY A 269 -13.80 -12.89 -8.27
C GLY A 269 -12.35 -13.12 -8.69
N LYS A 270 -11.98 -12.76 -9.92
CA LYS A 270 -10.61 -12.88 -10.43
C LYS A 270 -9.70 -11.93 -9.67
N TYR A 271 -8.54 -12.43 -9.25
CA TYR A 271 -7.57 -11.64 -8.52
C TYR A 271 -6.86 -10.66 -9.47
N LEU A 272 -6.63 -9.42 -9.00
CA LEU A 272 -6.08 -8.32 -9.78
C LEU A 272 -4.76 -8.71 -10.43
N PHE A 273 -3.88 -9.37 -9.68
CA PHE A 273 -2.55 -9.72 -10.16
C PHE A 273 -2.53 -10.99 -11.03
N ASP A 274 -3.60 -11.78 -11.06
CA ASP A 274 -3.76 -12.86 -12.03
C ASP A 274 -4.03 -12.32 -13.45
N ARG A 275 -4.27 -11.01 -13.58
CA ARG A 275 -4.35 -10.34 -14.88
C ARG A 275 -3.01 -10.24 -15.59
N VAL A 276 -1.89 -10.55 -14.95
CA VAL A 276 -0.57 -10.64 -15.61
C VAL A 276 -0.59 -11.58 -16.84
N TYR A 277 -1.44 -12.61 -16.82
CA TYR A 277 -1.66 -13.54 -17.94
C TYR A 277 -2.46 -12.95 -19.11
N GLU A 278 -2.96 -11.72 -19.00
CA GLU A 278 -3.60 -11.00 -20.13
C GLU A 278 -2.56 -10.43 -21.10
N ALA A 279 -1.30 -10.32 -20.67
CA ALA A 279 -0.17 -9.86 -21.47
C ALA A 279 0.40 -10.98 -22.36
N LYS A 280 1.15 -10.58 -23.39
CA LYS A 280 1.77 -11.44 -24.40
C LYS A 280 3.30 -11.37 -24.33
N PRO A 281 4.03 -12.34 -24.93
CA PRO A 281 5.48 -12.21 -25.11
C PRO A 281 5.88 -10.87 -25.71
N GLY A 282 6.90 -10.22 -25.13
CA GLY A 282 7.35 -8.89 -25.48
C GLY A 282 6.62 -7.74 -24.77
N ASP A 283 5.42 -7.98 -24.21
CA ASP A 283 4.70 -6.97 -23.45
C ASP A 283 5.41 -6.66 -22.13
N ILE A 284 5.20 -5.43 -21.65
CA ILE A 284 5.67 -4.96 -20.34
C ILE A 284 4.46 -4.80 -19.41
N VAL A 285 4.47 -5.57 -18.31
CA VAL A 285 3.53 -5.46 -17.20
C VAL A 285 4.18 -4.70 -16.06
N GLN A 286 3.64 -3.52 -15.73
CA GLN A 286 4.04 -2.76 -14.55
C GLN A 286 3.11 -3.09 -13.38
N VAL A 287 3.71 -3.54 -12.28
CA VAL A 287 3.03 -3.93 -11.05
C VAL A 287 3.44 -2.99 -9.93
N LEU A 288 2.52 -2.14 -9.47
CA LEU A 288 2.72 -1.28 -8.29
C LEU A 288 2.01 -1.87 -7.08
N ILE A 289 2.81 -2.22 -6.08
CA ILE A 289 2.36 -2.71 -4.78
C ILE A 289 2.79 -1.70 -3.71
N HIS A 290 2.01 -1.52 -2.65
CA HIS A 290 2.47 -0.79 -1.47
C HIS A 290 2.53 -1.80 -0.32
N PRO A 291 3.73 -2.10 0.23
CA PRO A 291 3.88 -3.08 1.32
C PRO A 291 2.96 -2.79 2.50
N ASP A 292 2.55 -1.53 2.66
CA ASP A 292 1.67 -1.07 3.71
C ASP A 292 0.35 -1.84 3.79
N TRP A 293 -0.22 -2.27 2.67
CA TRP A 293 -1.49 -2.99 2.68
C TRP A 293 -1.35 -4.46 3.08
N TRP A 294 -0.15 -5.05 3.04
CA TRP A 294 0.03 -6.50 3.04
C TRP A 294 0.44 -7.09 4.41
N PHE A 295 -0.34 -8.04 4.92
CA PHE A 295 -0.24 -8.56 6.31
C PHE A 295 0.38 -9.95 6.42
#